data_AF-A0A0Q7TH95-F1
#
_entry.id   AF-A0A0Q7TH95-F1
#
_cell.length_a   1.000
_cell.length_b   1.000
_cell.length_c   1.000
_cell.angle_alpha   90.00
_cell.angle_beta   90.00
_cell.angle_gamma   90.00
#
_symmetry.space_group_name_H-M   'P 1'
#
loop_
_entity.id
_entity.type
_entity.pdbx_description
1 polymer ?
#
loop_
_entity_poly.entity_id
_entity_poly.type
_entity_poly.pdbx_seq_one_letter_code
_entity_poly.pdbx_strand_id
1 'polypeptide(L)'
;MADNKAKRRGTDSKLIALLEPYEVRYWSKKLKVTPAKLKYAVKKVGHSARKVEAYIKLQKHKARDKALIALSQPYEVRYWSKKFKITPAKLKAAVKAAGHSSKKVAAYLAKKRTTKRKKK
;
A
#
# COMPACT_ATOMS: atom_id res chain seq x y z
N MET A 1 35.51 27.67 -2.58
CA MET A 1 34.24 28.45 -2.60
C MET A 1 33.18 27.65 -1.86
N ALA A 2 32.50 28.25 -0.88
CA ALA A 2 31.41 27.62 -0.15
C ALA A 2 30.10 27.95 -0.87
N ASP A 3 29.56 27.03 -1.67
CA ASP A 3 28.32 27.27 -2.40
C ASP A 3 27.16 27.43 -1.42
N ASN A 4 26.62 28.64 -1.35
CA ASN A 4 25.41 29.00 -0.64
C ASN A 4 24.23 28.12 -1.12
N LYS A 5 23.93 27.04 -0.39
CA LYS A 5 22.85 26.07 -0.67
C LYS A 5 21.43 26.63 -0.51
N ALA A 6 21.29 27.93 -0.29
CA ALA A 6 20.02 28.60 0.00
C ALA A 6 19.18 28.97 -1.24
N LYS A 7 19.71 28.84 -2.47
CA LYS A 7 19.01 29.20 -3.71
C LYS A 7 18.34 28.04 -4.48
N ARG A 8 18.14 26.85 -3.87
CA ARG A 8 17.37 25.74 -4.51
C ARG A 8 15.88 25.75 -4.13
N ARG A 9 15.30 26.92 -3.89
CA ARG A 9 13.86 27.10 -3.63
C ARG A 9 13.23 27.78 -4.84
N GLY A 10 12.89 27.01 -5.84
CA GLY A 10 12.19 27.49 -7.03
C GLY A 10 12.00 26.35 -8.01
N THR A 11 10.80 25.78 -7.98
CA THR A 11 10.18 25.12 -9.13
C THR A 11 10.81 23.79 -9.58
N ASP A 12 10.19 22.69 -9.13
CA ASP A 12 10.30 21.34 -9.71
C ASP A 12 11.71 20.86 -10.08
N SER A 13 12.36 20.15 -9.15
CA SER A 13 13.35 19.13 -9.54
C SER A 13 12.60 18.05 -10.34
N LYS A 14 12.43 18.30 -11.65
CA LYS A 14 11.60 17.50 -12.58
C LYS A 14 12.10 16.07 -12.74
N LEU A 15 13.38 15.84 -12.42
CA LEU A 15 14.07 14.56 -12.58
C LEU A 15 14.68 14.07 -11.26
N ILE A 16 14.80 12.75 -11.14
CA ILE A 16 15.44 12.01 -10.06
C ILE A 16 16.68 11.35 -10.66
N ALA A 17 17.88 11.85 -10.36
CA ALA A 17 19.10 11.14 -10.69
C ALA A 17 19.36 10.02 -9.68
N LEU A 18 19.65 8.82 -10.17
CA LEU A 18 20.03 7.67 -9.34
C LEU A 18 21.55 7.52 -9.18
N LEU A 19 22.31 8.36 -9.88
CA LEU A 19 23.78 8.34 -9.91
C LEU A 19 24.36 8.78 -8.56
N GLU A 20 23.73 9.78 -7.94
CA GLU A 20 24.25 10.37 -6.72
C GLU A 20 23.56 9.77 -5.48
N PRO A 21 24.31 9.21 -4.51
CA PRO A 21 23.72 8.57 -3.35
C PRO A 21 22.95 9.56 -2.46
N TYR A 22 23.36 10.82 -2.40
CA TYR A 22 22.65 11.84 -1.64
C TYR A 22 21.27 12.16 -2.24
N GLU A 23 21.15 12.11 -3.58
CA GLU A 23 19.89 12.39 -4.27
C GLU A 23 18.88 11.26 -4.03
N VAL A 24 19.33 10.00 -4.10
CA VAL A 24 18.53 8.83 -3.73
C VAL A 24 18.03 8.95 -2.28
N ARG A 25 18.90 9.37 -1.35
CA ARG A 25 18.53 9.56 0.06
C ARG A 25 17.52 10.69 0.24
N TYR A 26 17.74 11.83 -0.41
CA TYR A 26 16.85 12.99 -0.38
C TYR A 26 15.44 12.62 -0.86
N TRP A 27 15.33 12.01 -2.04
CA TRP A 27 14.05 11.61 -2.63
C TRP A 27 13.37 10.50 -1.85
N SER A 28 14.12 9.53 -1.31
CA SER A 28 13.58 8.48 -0.45
C SER A 28 12.93 9.08 0.80
N LYS A 29 13.57 10.09 1.41
CA LYS A 29 13.03 10.82 2.56
C LYS A 29 11.79 11.63 2.17
N LYS A 30 11.84 12.37 1.05
CA LYS A 30 10.73 13.19 0.54
C LYS A 30 9.48 12.35 0.22
N LEU A 31 9.64 11.23 -0.48
CA LEU A 31 8.55 10.34 -0.89
C LEU A 31 8.14 9.33 0.19
N LYS A 32 8.86 9.30 1.31
CA LYS A 32 8.68 8.35 2.43
C LYS A 32 8.69 6.90 1.94
N VAL A 33 9.71 6.54 1.15
CA VAL A 33 9.93 5.19 0.60
C VAL A 33 11.37 4.74 0.83
N THR A 34 11.63 3.44 0.71
CA THR A 34 13.00 2.92 0.78
C THR A 34 13.76 3.24 -0.52
N PRO A 35 15.11 3.36 -0.47
CA PRO A 35 15.93 3.54 -1.67
C PRO A 35 15.68 2.49 -2.75
N ALA A 36 15.46 1.24 -2.35
CA ALA A 36 15.12 0.16 -3.27
C ALA A 36 13.77 0.41 -4.00
N LYS A 37 12.73 0.87 -3.28
CA LYS A 37 11.43 1.21 -3.87
C LYS A 37 11.52 2.42 -4.80
N LEU A 38 12.34 3.41 -4.46
CA LEU A 38 12.61 4.56 -5.32
C LEU A 38 13.27 4.14 -6.63
N LYS A 39 14.37 3.36 -6.56
CA LYS A 39 15.07 2.83 -7.74
C LYS A 39 14.14 2.00 -8.63
N TYR A 40 13.31 1.15 -8.02
CA TYR A 40 12.31 0.36 -8.75
C TYR A 40 11.27 1.24 -9.46
N ALA A 41 10.74 2.26 -8.76
CA ALA A 41 9.77 3.17 -9.36
C ALA A 41 10.38 3.94 -10.53
N VAL A 42 11.59 4.50 -10.37
CA VAL A 42 12.33 5.18 -11.44
C VAL A 42 12.57 4.25 -12.64
N LYS A 43 12.96 2.99 -12.41
CA LYS A 43 13.12 1.99 -13.48
C LYS A 43 11.81 1.72 -14.25
N LYS A 44 10.65 1.88 -13.60
CA LYS A 44 9.34 1.60 -14.19
C LYS A 44 8.72 2.78 -14.94
N VAL A 45 8.89 4.00 -14.46
CA VAL A 45 8.21 5.19 -15.02
C VAL A 45 9.17 6.27 -15.51
N GLY A 46 10.48 6.01 -15.44
CA GLY A 46 11.55 6.92 -15.81
C GLY A 46 11.96 7.85 -14.67
N HIS A 47 12.90 8.75 -14.98
CA HIS A 47 13.48 9.68 -14.01
C HIS A 47 12.55 10.82 -13.60
N SER A 48 11.37 10.96 -14.21
CA SER A 48 10.46 12.07 -13.85
C SER A 48 9.95 11.95 -12.43
N ALA A 49 10.23 12.95 -11.60
CA ALA A 49 9.79 13.00 -10.20
C ALA A 49 8.26 12.90 -10.07
N ARG A 50 7.53 13.63 -10.92
CA ARG A 50 6.07 13.61 -10.96
C ARG A 50 5.51 12.22 -11.29
N LYS A 51 6.10 11.54 -12.28
CA LYS A 51 5.68 10.18 -12.65
C LYS A 51 5.98 9.17 -11.54
N VAL A 52 7.16 9.27 -10.91
CA VAL A 52 7.57 8.40 -9.80
C VAL A 52 6.68 8.58 -8.58
N GLU A 53 6.34 9.83 -8.24
CA GLU A 53 5.41 10.12 -7.15
C GLU A 53 4.02 9.57 -7.43
N ALA A 54 3.48 9.80 -8.65
CA ALA A 54 2.19 9.26 -9.06
C ALA A 54 2.19 7.72 -9.01
N TYR A 55 3.26 7.07 -9.47
CA TYR A 55 3.43 5.63 -9.40
C TYR A 55 3.44 5.12 -7.95
N ILE A 56 4.23 5.74 -7.07
CA ILE A 56 4.29 5.36 -5.66
C ILE A 56 2.93 5.54 -4.98
N LYS A 57 2.21 6.63 -5.27
CA LYS A 57 0.85 6.87 -4.77
C LYS A 57 -0.10 5.78 -5.26
N LEU A 58 -0.10 5.48 -6.56
CA LEU A 58 -0.92 4.42 -7.15
C LEU A 58 -0.63 3.05 -6.52
N GLN A 59 0.65 2.70 -6.30
CA GLN A 59 1.02 1.45 -5.63
C GLN A 59 0.51 1.40 -4.18
N LYS A 60 0.58 2.53 -3.45
CA LYS A 60 0.01 2.62 -2.09
C LYS A 60 -1.52 2.41 -2.12
N HIS A 61 -2.22 2.98 -3.09
CA HIS A 61 -3.67 2.76 -3.25
C HIS A 61 -3.98 1.30 -3.57
N LYS A 62 -3.34 0.72 -4.59
CA LYS A 62 -3.51 -0.70 -4.95
C LYS A 62 -3.26 -1.65 -3.78
N ALA A 63 -2.26 -1.35 -2.94
CA ALA A 63 -1.98 -2.14 -1.74
C ALA A 63 -3.09 -2.04 -0.70
N ARG A 64 -3.70 -0.84 -0.52
CA ARG A 64 -4.87 -0.66 0.36
C ARG A 64 -6.10 -1.36 -0.19
N ASP A 65 -6.38 -1.22 -1.49
CA ASP A 65 -7.56 -1.83 -2.11
C ASP A 65 -7.50 -3.36 -2.01
N LYS A 66 -6.33 -3.95 -2.26
CA LYS A 66 -6.09 -5.39 -2.04
C LYS A 66 -6.21 -5.83 -0.57
N ALA A 67 -6.07 -4.90 0.38
CA ALA A 67 -6.18 -5.18 1.81
C ALA A 67 -7.60 -4.99 2.35
N LEU A 68 -8.49 -4.34 1.61
CA LEU A 68 -9.88 -4.10 1.99
C LEU A 68 -10.83 -5.12 1.31
N ILE A 69 -12.02 -5.25 1.89
CA ILE A 69 -13.11 -6.08 1.38
C ILE A 69 -14.30 -5.15 1.15
N ALA A 70 -14.57 -4.81 -0.11
CA ALA A 70 -15.73 -4.03 -0.50
C ALA A 70 -16.95 -4.97 -0.63
N LEU A 71 -17.96 -4.73 0.21
CA LEU A 71 -19.20 -5.52 0.18
C LEU A 71 -20.15 -5.08 -0.95
N SER A 72 -19.94 -3.89 -1.52
CA SER A 72 -20.74 -3.34 -2.61
C SER A 72 -20.48 -4.03 -3.95
N GLN A 73 -19.33 -4.71 -4.10
CA GLN A 73 -18.95 -5.37 -5.34
C GLN A 73 -19.16 -6.89 -5.21
N PRO A 74 -20.13 -7.51 -5.92
CA PRO A 74 -20.45 -8.93 -5.76
C PRO A 74 -19.26 -9.88 -6.03
N TYR A 75 -18.40 -9.54 -6.99
CA TYR A 75 -17.22 -10.36 -7.30
C TYR A 75 -16.19 -10.36 -6.17
N GLU A 76 -16.03 -9.25 -5.44
CA GLU A 76 -15.15 -9.18 -4.27
C GLU A 76 -15.65 -10.07 -3.15
N VAL A 77 -16.95 -10.04 -2.88
CA VAL A 77 -17.59 -10.93 -1.88
C VAL A 77 -17.34 -12.39 -2.24
N ARG A 78 -17.47 -12.76 -3.51
CA ARG A 78 -17.19 -14.14 -3.98
C ARG A 78 -15.71 -14.50 -3.84
N TYR A 79 -14.81 -13.63 -4.27
CA TYR A 79 -13.36 -13.84 -4.17
C TYR A 79 -12.91 -14.05 -2.73
N TRP A 80 -13.31 -13.14 -1.82
CA TRP A 80 -12.93 -13.21 -0.42
C TRP A 80 -13.60 -14.39 0.31
N SER A 81 -14.83 -14.74 -0.03
CA SER A 81 -15.51 -15.93 0.49
C SER A 81 -14.75 -17.21 0.14
N LYS A 82 -14.30 -17.33 -1.12
CA LYS A 82 -13.44 -18.44 -1.57
C LYS A 82 -12.10 -18.44 -0.84
N LYS A 83 -11.45 -17.29 -0.70
CA LYS A 83 -10.15 -17.13 -0.04
C LYS A 83 -10.18 -17.50 1.45
N PHE A 84 -11.24 -17.12 2.17
CA PHE A 84 -11.43 -17.45 3.57
C PHE A 84 -12.10 -18.81 3.80
N LYS A 85 -12.53 -19.50 2.74
CA LYS A 85 -13.29 -20.76 2.80
C LYS A 85 -14.55 -20.63 3.67
N ILE A 86 -15.31 -19.54 3.50
CA ILE A 86 -16.57 -19.27 4.20
C ILE A 86 -17.66 -18.89 3.21
N THR A 87 -18.93 -18.98 3.64
CA THR A 87 -20.08 -18.51 2.86
C THR A 87 -20.11 -16.98 2.76
N PRO A 88 -20.66 -16.38 1.69
CA PRO A 88 -20.87 -14.93 1.55
C PRO A 88 -21.58 -14.27 2.74
N ALA A 89 -22.59 -14.93 3.31
CA ALA A 89 -23.31 -14.42 4.48
C ALA A 89 -22.38 -14.29 5.71
N LYS A 90 -21.57 -15.33 5.98
CA LYS A 90 -20.55 -15.30 7.04
C LYS A 90 -19.48 -14.25 6.79
N LEU A 91 -19.08 -14.01 5.54
CA LEU A 91 -18.13 -12.95 5.20
C LEU A 91 -18.71 -11.57 5.54
N LYS A 92 -19.94 -11.27 5.13
CA LYS A 92 -20.63 -10.01 5.44
C LYS A 92 -20.72 -9.78 6.96
N ALA A 93 -21.08 -10.81 7.72
CA ALA A 93 -21.13 -10.73 9.18
C ALA A 93 -19.75 -10.49 9.81
N ALA A 94 -18.70 -11.16 9.30
CA ALA A 94 -17.33 -10.97 9.80
C ALA A 94 -16.80 -9.57 9.48
N VAL A 95 -17.10 -9.03 8.29
CA VAL A 95 -16.77 -7.65 7.91
C VAL A 95 -17.54 -6.64 8.79
N LYS A 96 -18.83 -6.88 9.07
CA LYS A 96 -19.61 -6.03 9.99
C LYS A 96 -19.02 -5.99 11.41
N ALA A 97 -18.44 -7.10 11.88
CA ALA A 97 -17.84 -7.18 13.21
C ALA A 97 -16.39 -6.68 13.28
N ALA A 98 -15.58 -6.91 12.24
CA ALA A 98 -14.13 -6.65 12.25
C ALA A 98 -13.71 -5.43 11.40
N GLY A 99 -14.64 -4.87 10.61
CA GLY A 99 -14.41 -3.83 9.61
C GLY A 99 -13.98 -4.39 8.24
N HIS A 100 -13.81 -3.49 7.26
CA HIS A 100 -13.45 -3.84 5.88
C HIS A 100 -12.02 -4.37 5.69
N SER A 101 -11.18 -4.41 6.73
CA SER A 101 -9.81 -4.92 6.60
C SER A 101 -9.81 -6.45 6.52
N SER A 102 -9.28 -6.99 5.41
CA SER A 102 -9.11 -8.43 5.23
C SER A 102 -8.28 -9.09 6.34
N LYS A 103 -7.26 -8.41 6.86
CA LYS A 103 -6.44 -8.88 7.98
C LYS A 103 -7.24 -8.97 9.28
N LYS A 104 -8.08 -7.97 9.58
CA LYS A 104 -8.94 -7.98 10.77
C LYS A 104 -10.01 -9.05 10.67
N VAL A 105 -10.62 -9.22 9.49
CA VAL A 105 -11.59 -10.29 9.22
C VAL A 105 -10.94 -11.67 9.40
N ALA A 106 -9.73 -11.88 8.88
CA ALA A 106 -8.98 -13.12 9.09
C ALA A 106 -8.74 -13.42 10.58
N ALA A 107 -8.30 -12.41 11.34
CA ALA A 107 -8.07 -12.53 12.78
C ALA A 107 -9.36 -12.82 13.56
N TYR A 108 -10.47 -12.16 13.22
CA TYR A 108 -11.78 -12.40 13.80
C TYR A 108 -12.27 -13.85 13.56
N LEU A 109 -12.12 -14.33 12.32
CA LEU A 109 -12.47 -15.70 11.96
C LEU A 109 -11.59 -16.73 12.70
N ALA A 110 -10.29 -16.46 12.84
CA ALA A 110 -9.38 -17.31 13.61
C ALA A 110 -9.78 -17.36 15.09
N LYS A 111 -10.07 -16.21 15.70
CA LYS A 111 -10.55 -16.12 17.10
C LYS A 111 -11.85 -16.89 17.31
N LYS A 112 -12.80 -16.81 16.37
CA LYS A 112 -14.05 -17.60 16.44
C LYS A 112 -13.82 -19.11 16.33
N ARG A 113 -12.82 -19.54 15.55
CA ARG A 113 -12.47 -20.98 15.43
C ARG A 113 -11.86 -21.51 16.73
N THR A 114 -10.99 -20.73 17.37
CA THR A 114 -10.36 -21.15 18.64
C THR A 114 -11.35 -21.17 19.80
N THR A 115 -12.25 -20.19 19.90
CA THR A 115 -13.30 -20.21 20.93
C THR A 115 -14.27 -21.37 20.77
N LYS A 116 -14.66 -21.72 19.52
CA LYS A 116 -15.52 -22.88 19.27
C LYS A 116 -14.84 -24.20 19.65
N ARG A 117 -13.52 -24.32 19.42
CA ARG A 117 -12.73 -25.50 19.82
C ARG A 117 -12.57 -25.65 21.33
N LYS A 118 -12.52 -24.54 22.09
CA LYS A 118 -12.42 -24.58 23.56
C LYS A 118 -13.74 -24.87 24.27
N LYS A 119 -14.88 -24.70 23.59
CA LYS A 119 -16.23 -24.94 24.13
C LYS A 119 -16.81 -26.32 23.78
N LYS A 120 -16.04 -27.15 23.07
CA LYS A 120 -16.42 -28.50 22.65
C LYS A 120 -15.46 -29.47 23.29
#